data_AF-A0A9P3FK14-F1
#
_entry.id   AF-A0A9P3FK14-F1
#
_cell.length_a   1.000
_cell.length_b   1.000
_cell.length_c   1.000
_cell.angle_alpha   90.00
_cell.angle_beta   90.00
_cell.angle_gamma   90.00
#
_symmetry.space_group_name_H-M   'P 1'
#
loop_
_entity.id
_entity.type
_entity.pdbx_description
1 polymer ?
#
loop_
_entity_poly.entity_id
_entity_poly.type
_entity_poly.pdbx_seq_one_letter_code
_entity_poly.pdbx_strand_id
1 'polypeptide(L)'
;MPLKALAIPLPITPEVIQSHPALQFYAIYGRKFPTTDSQWATQDFEEFYSADCKTILPNNKILSTGQTGWDFFRRLYSTFPKVERELRSGIVVSDEEVEGKYEIHVAFITKLFTAEKGVVELPQSFVYVLGKADEGKGTLGLQIRELRNYYDLRTLEEALGEKI
;
A
#
# COMPACT_ATOMS: atom_id res chain seq x y z
N MET A 1 -8.76 -26.21 1.76
CA MET A 1 -7.36 -26.60 2.05
C MET A 1 -6.61 -25.40 2.67
N PRO A 2 -5.37 -25.52 3.20
CA PRO A 2 -4.80 -24.44 4.01
C PRO A 2 -4.24 -23.30 3.16
N LEU A 3 -4.53 -22.07 3.57
CA LEU A 3 -3.81 -20.89 3.14
C LEU A 3 -2.30 -21.09 3.33
N LYS A 4 -1.50 -20.69 2.34
CA LYS A 4 -0.04 -20.70 2.46
C LYS A 4 0.45 -19.31 2.80
N ALA A 5 1.30 -19.22 3.82
CA ALA A 5 1.97 -18.00 4.21
C ALA A 5 3.47 -18.10 3.88
N LEU A 6 3.96 -17.14 3.11
CA LEU A 6 5.37 -16.98 2.76
C LEU A 6 5.90 -15.71 3.44
N ALA A 7 6.79 -15.85 4.40
CA ALA A 7 7.50 -14.72 4.97
C ALA A 7 8.45 -14.10 3.92
N ILE A 8 8.47 -12.77 3.84
CA ILE A 8 9.39 -12.04 2.97
C ILE A 8 10.71 -11.84 3.72
N PRO A 9 11.80 -12.50 3.34
CA PRO A 9 13.09 -12.32 4.01
C PRO A 9 13.64 -10.91 3.78
N LEU A 10 14.33 -10.38 4.80
CA LEU A 10 15.04 -9.10 4.74
C LEU A 10 16.56 -9.35 4.83
N PRO A 11 17.38 -8.69 3.99
CA PRO A 11 17.00 -7.74 2.94
C PRO A 11 16.28 -8.43 1.77
N ILE A 12 15.36 -7.70 1.11
CA ILE A 12 14.67 -8.20 -0.08
C ILE A 12 15.66 -8.24 -1.24
N THR A 13 15.85 -9.41 -1.85
CA THR A 13 16.70 -9.60 -3.03
C THR A 13 15.86 -9.75 -4.31
N PRO A 14 16.45 -9.58 -5.51
CA PRO A 14 15.76 -9.84 -6.77
C PRO A 14 15.17 -11.25 -6.87
N GLU A 15 15.86 -12.26 -6.34
CA GLU A 15 15.41 -13.66 -6.35
C GLU A 15 14.13 -13.82 -5.52
N VAL A 16 14.07 -13.16 -4.36
CA VAL A 16 12.88 -13.13 -3.49
C VAL A 16 11.71 -12.46 -4.23
N ILE A 17 11.95 -11.33 -4.91
CA ILE A 17 10.91 -10.65 -5.69
C ILE A 17 10.39 -11.55 -6.80
N GLN A 18 11.27 -12.25 -7.51
CA GLN A 18 10.91 -13.13 -8.63
C GLN A 18 10.20 -14.42 -8.18
N SER A 19 10.36 -14.82 -6.91
CA SER A 19 9.79 -16.07 -6.38
C SER A 19 8.27 -16.12 -6.34
N HIS A 20 7.57 -14.98 -6.39
CA HIS A 20 6.11 -14.94 -6.26
C HIS A 20 5.47 -13.77 -7.05
N PRO A 21 4.39 -13.99 -7.83
CA PRO A 21 3.78 -12.94 -8.65
C PRO A 21 3.29 -11.72 -7.84
N ALA A 22 2.74 -11.94 -6.65
CA ALA A 22 2.35 -10.86 -5.75
C ALA A 22 3.54 -9.97 -5.33
N LEU A 23 4.73 -10.55 -5.15
CA LEU A 23 5.94 -9.79 -4.82
C LEU A 23 6.46 -8.99 -6.01
N GLN A 24 6.38 -9.55 -7.23
CA GLN A 24 6.71 -8.82 -8.45
C GLN A 24 5.78 -7.61 -8.64
N PHE A 25 4.46 -7.82 -8.49
CA PHE A 25 3.48 -6.74 -8.50
C PHE A 25 3.81 -5.66 -7.45
N TYR A 26 4.03 -6.07 -6.19
CA TYR A 26 4.27 -5.14 -5.10
C TYR A 26 5.59 -4.36 -5.25
N ALA A 27 6.63 -5.00 -5.79
CA ALA A 27 7.89 -4.33 -6.08
C ALA A 27 7.75 -3.27 -7.19
N ILE A 28 6.94 -3.54 -8.23
CA ILE A 28 6.63 -2.54 -9.26
C ILE A 28 5.81 -1.39 -8.66
N TYR A 29 4.76 -1.72 -7.91
CA TYR A 29 3.92 -0.75 -7.21
C TYR A 29 4.75 0.16 -6.31
N GLY A 30 5.61 -0.40 -5.44
CA GLY A 30 6.45 0.37 -4.53
C GLY A 30 7.44 1.31 -5.25
N ARG A 31 7.96 0.91 -6.41
CA ARG A 31 8.85 1.76 -7.23
C ARG A 31 8.12 2.89 -7.94
N LYS A 32 6.88 2.63 -8.37
CA LYS A 32 6.03 3.61 -9.07
C LYS A 32 5.16 4.44 -8.12
N PHE A 33 5.12 4.10 -6.83
CA PHE A 33 4.32 4.83 -5.87
C PHE A 33 4.78 6.29 -5.82
N PRO A 34 3.88 7.26 -6.05
CA PRO A 34 4.27 8.65 -6.12
C PRO A 34 4.84 9.18 -4.80
N THR A 35 5.88 10.00 -4.92
CA THR A 35 6.58 10.67 -3.82
C THR A 35 6.61 12.20 -3.98
N THR A 36 6.14 12.72 -5.12
CA THR A 36 6.02 14.15 -5.41
C THR A 36 4.64 14.48 -6.00
N ASP A 37 4.22 15.73 -5.89
CA ASP A 37 2.93 16.19 -6.45
C ASP A 37 2.82 15.94 -7.97
N SER A 38 3.91 16.13 -8.71
CA SER A 38 3.95 15.88 -10.16
C SER A 38 3.74 14.40 -10.51
N GLN A 39 4.31 13.49 -9.70
CA GLN A 39 4.09 12.05 -9.86
C GLN A 39 2.64 11.69 -9.53
N TRP A 40 2.07 12.27 -8.46
CA TRP A 40 0.67 12.05 -8.11
C TRP A 40 -0.31 12.52 -9.18
N ALA A 41 0.00 13.61 -9.89
CA ALA A 41 -0.85 14.16 -10.94
C ALA A 41 -0.87 13.32 -12.23
N THR A 42 0.13 12.46 -12.44
CA THR A 42 0.32 11.72 -13.69
C THR A 42 0.22 10.21 -13.55
N GLN A 43 0.40 9.68 -12.33
CA GLN A 43 0.27 8.26 -12.07
C GLN A 43 -1.20 7.84 -12.13
N ASP A 44 -1.52 6.99 -13.10
CA ASP A 44 -2.82 6.33 -13.19
C ASP A 44 -2.98 5.35 -12.03
N PHE A 45 -4.04 5.51 -11.24
CA PHE A 45 -4.35 4.62 -10.13
C PHE A 45 -4.80 3.25 -10.65
N GLU A 46 -5.39 3.17 -11.85
CA GLU A 46 -5.91 1.92 -12.43
C GLU A 46 -4.80 0.94 -12.82
N GLU A 47 -3.54 1.41 -12.88
CA GLU A 47 -2.36 0.54 -12.99
C GLU A 47 -2.21 -0.40 -11.77
N PHE A 48 -2.72 0.00 -10.60
CA PHE A 48 -2.52 -0.73 -9.35
C PHE A 48 -3.79 -1.01 -8.57
N TYR A 49 -4.78 -0.13 -8.59
CA TYR A 49 -6.04 -0.23 -7.86
C TYR A 49 -7.17 -0.48 -8.83
N SER A 50 -8.04 -1.42 -8.50
CA SER A 50 -9.29 -1.58 -9.23
C SER A 50 -10.26 -0.42 -8.96
N ALA A 51 -11.18 -0.16 -9.90
CA ALA A 51 -12.17 0.90 -9.73
C ALA A 51 -13.07 0.67 -8.50
N ASP A 52 -13.37 -0.60 -8.19
CA ASP A 52 -14.18 -1.04 -7.06
C ASP A 52 -13.35 -1.32 -5.79
N CYS A 53 -12.07 -0.96 -5.78
CA CYS A 53 -11.21 -1.19 -4.63
C CYS A 53 -11.75 -0.53 -3.37
N LYS A 54 -11.78 -1.28 -2.26
CA LYS A 54 -12.15 -0.76 -0.95
C LYS A 54 -10.91 -0.42 -0.13
N THR A 55 -10.84 0.80 0.37
CA THR A 55 -9.80 1.21 1.33
C THR A 55 -10.42 1.38 2.70
N ILE A 56 -9.99 0.54 3.65
CA ILE A 56 -10.46 0.54 5.04
C ILE A 56 -9.44 1.29 5.88
N LEU A 57 -9.85 2.42 6.44
CA LEU A 57 -9.02 3.29 7.28
C LEU A 57 -9.04 2.80 8.75
N PRO A 58 -8.08 3.23 9.60
CA PRO A 58 -8.01 2.76 10.99
C PRO A 58 -9.23 3.09 11.85
N ASN A 59 -10.03 4.09 11.48
CA ASN A 59 -11.31 4.43 12.15
C ASN A 59 -12.51 3.63 11.59
N ASN A 60 -12.26 2.56 10.83
CA ASN A 60 -13.25 1.75 10.11
C ASN A 60 -14.04 2.48 9.01
N LYS A 61 -13.65 3.71 8.65
CA LYS A 61 -14.20 4.36 7.46
C LYS A 61 -13.78 3.59 6.22
N ILE A 62 -14.75 3.32 5.36
CA ILE A 62 -14.55 2.62 4.09
C ILE A 62 -14.63 3.64 2.96
N LEU A 63 -13.55 3.76 2.19
CA LEU A 63 -13.55 4.45 0.91
C LEU A 63 -13.87 3.40 -0.16
N SER A 64 -15.00 3.56 -0.85
CA SER A 64 -15.62 2.49 -1.62
C SER A 64 -15.17 2.40 -3.09
N THR A 65 -14.22 3.22 -3.51
CA THR A 65 -13.67 3.20 -4.87
C THR A 65 -12.15 3.35 -4.85
N GLY A 66 -11.48 2.79 -5.86
CA GLY A 66 -10.03 2.94 -6.04
C GLY A 66 -9.61 4.40 -6.10
N GLN A 67 -10.35 5.23 -6.84
CA GLN A 67 -10.08 6.67 -6.95
C GLN A 67 -10.16 7.39 -5.59
N THR A 68 -11.19 7.13 -4.79
CA THR A 68 -11.33 7.79 -3.48
C THR A 68 -10.23 7.37 -2.50
N GLY A 69 -9.82 6.10 -2.54
CA GLY A 69 -8.64 5.62 -1.82
C GLY A 69 -7.35 6.30 -2.28
N TRP A 70 -7.14 6.37 -3.59
CA TRP A 70 -5.96 7.01 -4.20
C TRP A 70 -5.86 8.49 -3.84
N ASP A 71 -6.95 9.24 -3.96
CA ASP A 71 -7.02 10.65 -3.59
C ASP A 71 -6.77 10.90 -2.10
N PHE A 72 -7.21 9.99 -1.23
CA PHE A 72 -6.90 10.06 0.19
C PHE A 72 -5.39 9.98 0.42
N PHE A 73 -4.69 9.00 -0.15
CA PHE A 73 -3.24 8.88 0.01
C PHE A 73 -2.47 9.99 -0.68
N ARG A 74 -2.96 10.48 -1.83
CA ARG A 74 -2.41 11.66 -2.50
C ARG A 74 -2.42 12.84 -1.56
N ARG A 75 -3.60 13.22 -1.04
CA ARG A 75 -3.74 14.34 -0.10
C ARG A 75 -2.90 14.13 1.15
N LEU A 76 -2.89 12.92 1.71
CA LEU A 76 -2.17 12.61 2.93
C LEU A 76 -0.66 12.80 2.77
N TYR A 77 -0.09 12.17 1.75
CA TYR A 77 1.35 12.13 1.58
C TYR A 77 1.92 13.36 0.88
N SER A 78 1.12 14.10 0.09
CA SER A 78 1.53 15.41 -0.44
C SER A 78 1.72 16.48 0.64
N THR A 79 1.08 16.33 1.81
CA THR A 79 1.23 17.29 2.92
C THR A 79 2.64 17.27 3.53
N PHE A 80 3.36 16.17 3.41
CA PHE A 80 4.69 16.02 3.98
C PHE A 80 5.76 16.30 2.91
N PRO A 81 6.72 17.22 3.15
CA PRO A 81 7.83 17.48 2.22
C PRO A 81 8.64 16.23 1.84
N LYS A 82 8.66 15.24 2.72
CA LYS A 82 9.31 13.95 2.50
C LYS A 82 8.60 12.86 3.29
N VAL A 83 8.48 11.69 2.69
CA VAL A 83 8.01 10.47 3.34
C VAL A 83 9.04 9.37 3.07
N GLU A 84 9.57 8.75 4.13
CA GLU A 84 10.41 7.55 4.01
C GLU A 84 9.68 6.36 4.61
N ARG A 85 9.90 5.17 4.06
CA ARG A 85 9.33 3.93 4.59
C ARG A 85 10.42 2.90 4.78
N GLU A 86 10.53 2.41 6.00
CA GLU A 86 11.43 1.31 6.35
C GLU A 86 10.61 0.05 6.57
N LEU A 87 10.72 -0.93 5.67
CA LEU A 87 10.02 -2.20 5.79
C LEU A 87 10.60 -2.99 6.98
N ARG A 88 9.73 -3.41 7.89
CA ARG A 88 10.08 -4.18 9.10
C ARG A 88 9.76 -5.66 8.96
N SER A 89 8.65 -5.98 8.31
CA SER A 89 8.26 -7.36 8.03
C SER A 89 7.28 -7.39 6.87
N GLY A 90 7.24 -8.51 6.17
CA GLY A 90 6.15 -8.78 5.25
C GLY A 90 5.86 -10.26 5.11
N ILE A 91 4.62 -10.57 4.76
CA ILE A 91 4.11 -11.92 4.53
C ILE A 91 3.22 -11.85 3.29
N VAL A 92 3.39 -12.82 2.39
CA VAL A 92 2.43 -13.07 1.33
C VAL A 92 1.58 -14.26 1.75
N VAL A 93 0.26 -14.10 1.70
CA VAL A 93 -0.70 -15.18 1.87
C VAL A 93 -1.29 -15.51 0.51
N SER A 94 -1.28 -16.78 0.12
CA SER A 94 -1.90 -17.27 -1.10
C SER A 94 -2.98 -18.30 -0.78
N ASP A 95 -4.06 -18.21 -1.55
CA ASP A 95 -5.12 -19.22 -1.59
C ASP A 95 -4.87 -20.13 -2.79
N GLU A 96 -4.52 -21.39 -2.55
CA GLU A 96 -4.22 -22.34 -3.63
C GLU A 96 -5.46 -22.73 -4.45
N GLU A 97 -6.67 -22.47 -3.95
CA GLU A 97 -7.92 -22.77 -4.65
C GLU A 97 -8.38 -21.61 -5.56
N VAL A 98 -7.86 -20.39 -5.32
CA VAL A 98 -8.26 -19.19 -6.06
C VAL A 98 -7.03 -18.57 -6.74
N GLU A 99 -6.80 -18.98 -7.98
CA GLU A 99 -5.74 -18.43 -8.80
C GLU A 99 -5.86 -16.89 -8.90
N GLY A 100 -4.73 -16.20 -8.70
CA GLY A 100 -4.67 -14.75 -8.82
C GLY A 100 -5.24 -13.97 -7.62
N LYS A 101 -5.56 -14.64 -6.50
CA LYS A 101 -5.92 -13.98 -5.25
C LYS A 101 -4.80 -14.11 -4.20
N TYR A 102 -4.27 -12.97 -3.78
CA TYR A 102 -3.16 -12.93 -2.82
C TYR A 102 -3.42 -11.86 -1.76
N GLU A 103 -2.88 -12.04 -0.57
CA GLU A 103 -2.77 -10.96 0.41
C GLU A 103 -1.30 -10.65 0.67
N ILE A 104 -0.97 -9.37 0.69
CA ILE A 104 0.36 -8.90 1.09
C ILE A 104 0.20 -8.12 2.38
N HIS A 105 0.74 -8.68 3.45
CA HIS A 105 0.79 -8.09 4.78
C HIS A 105 2.17 -7.47 4.93
N VAL A 106 2.25 -6.17 5.18
CA VAL A 106 3.53 -5.48 5.33
C VAL A 106 3.46 -4.51 6.50
N ALA A 107 4.54 -4.44 7.25
CA ALA A 107 4.71 -3.49 8.34
C ALA A 107 5.91 -2.59 8.04
N PHE A 108 5.72 -1.28 8.24
CA PHE A 108 6.72 -0.25 8.04
C PHE A 108 6.88 0.59 9.30
N ILE A 109 8.06 1.16 9.48
CA ILE A 109 8.18 2.45 10.15
C ILE A 109 8.18 3.52 9.06
N THR A 110 7.11 4.32 9.01
CA THR A 110 6.99 5.44 8.08
C THR A 110 7.48 6.71 8.77
N LYS A 111 8.47 7.38 8.17
CA LYS A 111 8.99 8.66 8.67
C LYS A 111 8.33 9.79 7.89
N LEU A 112 7.53 10.58 8.60
CA LEU A 112 6.83 11.74 8.08
C LEU A 112 7.64 12.99 8.43
N PHE A 113 8.22 13.64 7.42
CA PHE A 113 8.97 14.87 7.63
C PHE A 113 7.99 16.03 7.65
N THR A 114 8.05 16.85 8.68
CA THR A 114 7.18 18.00 8.92
C THR A 114 8.04 19.26 9.01
N ALA A 115 7.49 20.40 8.58
CA ALA A 115 8.22 21.67 8.67
C ALA A 115 8.45 22.12 10.14
N GLU A 116 7.51 21.79 11.03
CA GLU A 116 7.49 22.30 12.41
C GLU A 116 8.02 21.31 13.45
N LYS A 117 7.73 20.01 13.30
CA LYS A 117 8.01 18.97 14.32
C LYS A 117 9.22 18.10 13.97
N GLY A 118 9.91 18.38 12.87
CA GLY A 118 10.98 17.53 12.36
C GLY A 118 10.42 16.22 11.81
N VAL A 119 10.88 15.07 12.32
CA VAL A 119 10.48 13.74 11.82
C VAL A 119 9.54 13.07 12.81
N VAL A 120 8.34 12.69 12.35
CA VAL A 120 7.41 11.85 13.10
C VAL A 120 7.52 10.42 12.58
N GLU A 121 7.83 9.47 13.45
CA GLU A 121 7.82 8.04 13.12
C GLU A 121 6.43 7.46 13.39
N LEU A 122 5.81 6.94 12.34
CA LEU A 122 4.51 6.30 12.37
C LEU A 122 4.66 4.83 11.99
N PRO A 123 4.59 3.90 12.96
CA PRO A 123 4.44 2.48 12.65
C PRO A 123 3.13 2.26 11.87
N GLN A 124 3.25 1.69 10.67
CA GLN A 124 2.10 1.38 9.82
C GLN A 124 2.12 -0.09 9.42
N SER A 125 0.96 -0.71 9.37
CA SER A 125 0.77 -1.99 8.70
C SER A 125 -0.34 -1.89 7.67
N PHE A 126 -0.11 -2.53 6.54
CA PHE A 126 -1.04 -2.57 5.42
C PHE A 126 -1.29 -4.02 5.02
N VAL A 127 -2.54 -4.31 4.68
CA VAL A 127 -2.92 -5.57 4.03
C VAL A 127 -3.48 -5.22 2.66
N TYR A 128 -2.75 -5.59 1.61
CA TYR A 128 -3.18 -5.46 0.22
C TYR A 128 -3.80 -6.78 -0.23
N VAL A 129 -5.07 -6.79 -0.54
CA VAL A 129 -5.74 -7.93 -1.18
C VAL A 129 -5.66 -7.72 -2.68
N LEU A 130 -4.87 -8.55 -3.34
CA LEU A 130 -4.74 -8.58 -4.79
C LEU A 130 -5.75 -9.54 -5.39
N GLY A 131 -6.26 -9.17 -6.56
CA GLY A 131 -7.10 -10.02 -7.40
C GLY A 131 -6.74 -9.84 -8.86
N LYS A 132 -7.37 -10.64 -9.73
CA LYS A 132 -7.34 -10.47 -11.19
C LYS A 132 -7.58 -9.01 -11.56
N ALA A 133 -6.86 -8.46 -12.52
CA ALA A 133 -7.09 -7.11 -13.03
C ALA A 133 -8.32 -7.01 -13.93
N ASP A 134 -8.89 -5.82 -14.01
CA ASP A 134 -9.88 -5.46 -15.02
C ASP A 134 -9.24 -5.42 -16.43
N GLU A 135 -10.06 -5.56 -17.48
CA GLU A 135 -9.57 -5.60 -18.87
C GLU A 135 -8.82 -4.30 -19.23
N GLY A 136 -7.60 -4.46 -19.78
CA GLY A 136 -6.74 -3.35 -20.18
C GLY A 136 -6.10 -2.58 -19.02
N LYS A 137 -6.29 -3.01 -17.76
CA LYS A 137 -5.80 -2.33 -16.55
C LYS A 137 -4.86 -3.23 -15.74
N GLY A 138 -4.35 -2.69 -14.64
CA GLY A 138 -3.53 -3.43 -13.69
C GLY A 138 -2.10 -3.66 -14.13
N THR A 139 -1.37 -4.36 -13.26
CA THR A 139 0.05 -4.69 -13.45
C THR A 139 0.21 -6.19 -13.32
N LEU A 140 0.85 -6.84 -14.30
CA LEU A 140 1.03 -8.30 -14.32
C LEU A 140 -0.30 -9.09 -14.15
N GLY A 141 -1.40 -8.55 -14.67
CA GLY A 141 -2.73 -9.15 -14.54
C GLY A 141 -3.35 -9.05 -13.15
N LEU A 142 -2.77 -8.25 -12.25
CA LEU A 142 -3.24 -8.04 -10.88
C LEU A 142 -3.62 -6.56 -10.62
N GLN A 143 -4.59 -6.37 -9.72
CA GLN A 143 -4.92 -5.09 -9.09
C GLN A 143 -5.23 -5.32 -7.61
N ILE A 144 -5.04 -4.26 -6.83
CA ILE A 144 -5.51 -4.15 -5.45
C ILE A 144 -7.03 -4.03 -5.50
N ARG A 145 -7.69 -5.00 -4.87
CA ARG A 145 -9.16 -5.09 -4.69
C ARG A 145 -9.57 -4.59 -3.30
N GLU A 146 -8.70 -4.71 -2.32
CA GLU A 146 -8.93 -4.15 -0.98
C GLU A 146 -7.60 -3.74 -0.34
N LEU A 147 -7.61 -2.62 0.38
CA LEU A 147 -6.50 -2.14 1.18
C LEU A 147 -6.96 -1.88 2.61
N ARG A 148 -6.41 -2.64 3.56
CA ARG A 148 -6.65 -2.43 5.00
C ARG A 148 -5.47 -1.69 5.61
N ASN A 149 -5.77 -0.66 6.38
CA ASN A 149 -4.79 0.24 6.96
C ASN A 149 -4.81 0.16 8.48
N TYR A 150 -3.64 -0.02 9.08
CA TYR A 150 -3.47 -0.08 10.54
C TYR A 150 -2.34 0.84 10.95
N TYR A 151 -2.65 1.89 11.71
CA TYR A 151 -1.69 2.80 12.30
C TYR A 151 -2.39 3.66 13.35
N ASP A 152 -1.60 4.28 14.23
CA ASP A 152 -2.14 5.18 15.24
C ASP A 152 -2.60 6.50 14.60
N LEU A 153 -3.90 6.74 14.61
CA LEU A 153 -4.48 7.94 14.02
C LEU A 153 -4.03 9.21 14.75
N ARG A 154 -3.85 9.15 16.08
CA ARG A 154 -3.47 10.35 16.85
C ARG A 154 -2.08 10.83 16.47
N THR A 155 -1.13 9.92 16.32
CA THR A 155 0.23 10.20 15.85
C THR A 155 0.20 10.84 14.46
N LEU A 156 -0.67 10.34 13.57
CA LEU A 156 -0.83 10.93 12.24
C LEU A 156 -1.47 12.32 12.28
N GLU A 157 -2.55 12.50 13.04
CA GLU A 157 -3.22 13.78 13.24
C GLU A 157 -2.28 14.82 13.86
N GLU A 158 -1.46 14.41 14.82
CA GLU A 158 -0.41 15.25 15.38
C GLU A 158 0.62 15.64 14.32
N ALA A 159 1.05 14.71 13.45
CA ALA A 159 1.97 15.03 12.37
C ALA A 159 1.36 16.01 11.35
N LEU A 160 0.05 15.91 11.09
CA LEU A 160 -0.69 16.77 10.17
C LEU A 160 -1.05 18.14 10.76
N GLY A 161 -1.25 18.22 12.08
CA GLY A 161 -1.83 19.39 12.73
C GLY A 161 -3.35 19.51 12.56
N GLU A 162 -4.02 18.50 12.00
CA GLU A 162 -5.49 18.46 11.81
C GLU A 162 -6.06 17.05 12.08
N LYS A 163 -7.37 16.97 12.35
CA LYS A 163 -8.10 15.71 12.55
C LYS A 163 -8.60 15.12 11.23
N ILE A 164 -8.70 13.79 11.13
CA ILE A 164 -9.06 13.06 9.89
C ILE A 164 -10.26 12.13 10.03
#